data_AF-A0A1I0T3Y4-F1
#
_entry.id   AF-A0A1I0T3Y4-F1
#
_cell.length_a   1.000
_cell.length_b   1.000
_cell.length_c   1.000
_cell.angle_alpha   90.00
_cell.angle_beta   90.00
_cell.angle_gamma   90.00
#
_symmetry.space_group_name_H-M   'P 1'
#
loop_
_entity.id
_entity.type
_entity.pdbx_description
1 polymer ?
#
loop_
_entity_poly.entity_id
_entity_poly.type
_entity_poly.pdbx_seq_one_letter_code
_entity_poly.pdbx_strand_id
1 'polypeptide(L)' 'MRKRKTLQITNHHGWAVERLQAFERTPKNANMANQVVAIRLVMQEIYGDKSG' A
#
# COMPACT_ATOMS: atom_id res chain seq x y z
N MET A 1 16.59 -25.94 -3.59
CA MET A 1 15.60 -25.06 -2.90
C MET A 1 15.21 -23.91 -3.83
N ARG A 2 13.96 -23.85 -4.32
CA ARG A 2 13.50 -22.71 -5.15
C ARG A 2 13.38 -21.48 -4.25
N LYS A 3 14.24 -20.47 -4.46
CA LYS A 3 14.12 -19.16 -3.80
C LYS A 3 12.73 -18.61 -4.13
N ARG A 4 11.84 -18.57 -3.14
CA ARG A 4 10.56 -17.86 -3.27
C ARG A 4 10.91 -16.40 -3.54
N LYS A 5 10.64 -15.92 -4.76
CA LYS A 5 10.76 -14.49 -5.10
C LYS A 5 9.61 -13.77 -4.38
N THR A 6 9.79 -13.51 -3.09
CA THR A 6 8.91 -12.60 -2.35
C THR A 6 9.07 -11.23 -2.99
N LEU A 7 7.96 -10.69 -3.49
CA LEU A 7 7.91 -9.34 -4.04
C LEU A 7 8.35 -8.37 -2.94
N GLN A 8 9.59 -7.90 -2.99
CA GLN A 8 10.07 -6.85 -2.09
C GLN A 8 9.50 -5.53 -2.60
N ILE A 9 8.37 -5.13 -2.02
CA ILE A 9 7.83 -3.78 -2.22
C ILE A 9 8.80 -2.84 -1.51
N THR A 10 9.64 -2.16 -2.29
CA THR A 10 10.60 -1.14 -1.81
C THR A 10 9.96 0.23 -1.96
N ASN A 11 10.17 1.13 -0.98
CA ASN A 11 9.65 2.49 -0.97
C ASN A 11 10.39 3.42 -1.95
N HIS A 12 10.87 2.88 -3.08
CA HIS A 12 11.69 3.64 -4.02
C HIS A 12 10.86 4.62 -4.86
N HIS A 13 9.55 4.38 -4.97
CA HIS A 13 8.61 5.18 -5.76
C HIS A 13 7.66 6.04 -4.91
N GLY A 14 7.85 6.12 -3.59
CA GLY A 14 7.14 7.07 -2.72
C GLY A 14 5.71 6.70 -2.29
N TRP A 15 5.22 5.51 -2.67
CA TRP A 15 3.91 5.00 -2.28
C TRP A 15 4.03 4.12 -1.02
N ALA A 16 4.29 4.75 0.11
CA ALA A 16 4.22 4.11 1.43
C ALA A 16 2.78 4.14 1.97
N VAL A 17 2.45 3.23 2.90
CA VAL A 17 1.13 3.19 3.58
C VAL A 17 0.80 4.54 4.22
N GLU A 18 1.77 5.22 4.84
CA GLU A 18 1.53 6.54 5.46
C GLU A 18 1.25 7.63 4.41
N ARG A 19 1.93 7.57 3.26
CA ARG A 19 1.72 8.50 2.14
C ARG A 19 0.34 8.30 1.51
N LEU A 20 -0.10 7.04 1.36
CA LEU A 20 -1.44 6.71 0.90
C LEU A 20 -2.50 7.25 1.87
N GLN A 21 -2.32 7.07 3.18
CA GLN A 21 -3.24 7.58 4.20
C GLN A 21 -3.33 9.11 4.19
N ALA A 22 -2.22 9.82 3.97
CA ALA A 22 -2.23 11.27 3.78
C ALA A 22 -2.96 11.67 2.48
N PHE A 23 -2.77 10.90 1.41
CA PHE A 23 -3.38 11.16 0.11
C PHE A 23 -4.88 10.89 0.08
N GLU A 24 -5.44 9.99 0.92
CA GLU A 24 -6.89 9.70 1.00
C GLU A 24 -7.76 10.95 1.18
N ARG A 25 -7.22 12.00 1.82
CA ARG A 25 -7.93 13.26 2.11
C ARG A 25 -7.79 14.34 1.04
N THR A 26 -6.95 14.10 0.04
CA THR A 26 -6.62 15.07 -1.02
C THR A 26 -7.57 15.03 -2.22
N PRO A 27 -8.02 13.87 -2.73
CA PRO A 27 -8.89 13.83 -3.89
C PRO A 27 -10.30 14.31 -3.56
N LYS A 28 -10.82 15.22 -4.38
CA LYS A 28 -12.23 15.66 -4.35
C LYS A 28 -13.19 14.65 -5.00
N ASN A 29 -12.63 13.66 -5.71
CA ASN A 29 -13.38 12.59 -6.36
C ASN A 29 -13.46 11.36 -5.45
N ALA A 30 -14.68 10.98 -5.07
CA ALA A 30 -14.93 9.84 -4.21
C ALA A 30 -14.41 8.51 -4.78
N ASN A 31 -14.46 8.33 -6.11
CA ASN A 31 -13.94 7.10 -6.74
C ASN A 31 -12.42 6.98 -6.57
N MET A 32 -11.71 8.10 -6.75
CA MET A 32 -10.26 8.14 -6.59
C MET A 32 -9.86 7.95 -5.12
N ALA A 33 -10.60 8.53 -4.17
CA ALA A 33 -10.41 8.28 -2.75
C ALA A 33 -10.57 6.79 -2.40
N ASN A 34 -11.62 6.14 -2.93
CA ASN A 34 -11.88 4.72 -2.71
C ASN A 34 -10.77 3.82 -3.28
N GLN A 35 -10.22 4.17 -4.45
CA GLN A 35 -9.09 3.45 -5.05
C GLN A 35 -7.83 3.55 -4.17
N VAL A 36 -7.55 4.73 -3.61
CA VAL A 36 -6.39 4.95 -2.72
C VAL A 36 -6.54 4.13 -1.43
N VAL A 37 -7.74 4.09 -0.84
CA VAL A 37 -8.05 3.27 0.34
C VAL A 37 -7.84 1.78 0.04
N ALA A 38 -8.34 1.29 -1.10
CA ALA A 38 -8.18 -0.10 -1.51
C ALA A 38 -6.70 -0.48 -1.66
N ILE A 39 -5.89 0.38 -2.29
CA ILE A 39 -4.44 0.17 -2.42
C ILE A 39 -3.77 0.16 -1.04
N ARG A 40 -4.15 1.07 -0.13
CA ARG A 40 -3.60 1.10 1.24
C ARG A 40 -3.87 -0.21 1.98
N LEU A 41 -5.09 -0.74 1.90
CA LEU A 41 -5.48 -1.97 2.57
C LEU A 41 -4.70 -3.18 2.04
N VAL A 42 -4.58 -3.31 0.71
CA VAL A 42 -3.78 -4.39 0.09
C VAL A 42 -2.31 -4.28 0.51
N MET A 43 -1.74 -3.08 0.53
CA MET A 43 -0.38 -2.89 1.02
C MET A 43 -0.26 -3.24 2.49
N GLN A 44 -1.18 -2.80 3.36
CA GLN A 44 -1.18 -3.13 4.78
C GLN A 44 -1.29 -4.64 5.03
N GLU A 45 -2.11 -5.37 4.27
CA GLU A 45 -2.23 -6.82 4.38
C GLU A 45 -0.93 -7.52 3.96
N ILE A 46 -0.31 -7.08 2.87
CA ILE A 46 0.99 -7.62 2.39
C ILE A 46 2.13 -7.31 3.37
N TYR A 47 2.14 -6.15 4.01
CA TYR A 47 3.16 -5.76 5.00
C TYR A 47 2.87 -6.29 6.41
N GLY A 48 1.61 -6.57 6.74
CA GLY A 48 1.15 -7.04 8.04
C GLY A 48 1.62 -8.44 8.41
N ASP A 49 2.05 -9.24 7.43
CA ASP A 49 2.58 -10.60 7.62
C ASP A 49 4.03 -10.64 8.17
N LYS A 50 4.51 -9.54 8.78
CA LYS A 50 5.79 -9.50 9.53
C LYS A 50 5.66 -9.04 10.97
N SER A 51 4.43 -8.94 11.49
CA SER A 51 4.17 -8.63 12.89
C SER A 51 3.26 -9.70 13.49
N GLY A 52 3.79 -10.93 13.56
CA GLY A 52 3.18 -12.10 14.19
C GLY A 52 4.24 -13.14 14.46
#